data_AF-A0A395CTY0-F1
#
_entry.id   AF-A0A395CTY0-F1
#
_cell.length_a   1.000
_cell.length_b   1.000
_cell.length_c   1.000
_cell.angle_alpha   90.00
_cell.angle_beta   90.00
_cell.angle_gamma   90.00
#
_symmetry.space_group_name_H-M   'P 1'
#
loop_
_entity.id
_entity.type
_entity.pdbx_description
1 polymer ?
#
loop_
_entity_poly.entity_id
_entity_poly.type
_entity_poly.pdbx_seq_one_letter_code
_entity_poly.pdbx_strand_id
1 'polypeptide(L)'
;MQTKLCSLLAAASLSLCSGSALALPRLVSDAANLRSGPGAKWPVIAQIPAEAKVHVIDCGPGWKRDWCHVRYRTKKGYVAAATLAPAKSGRSVIVAPLVTRDVTKLRTGPGEDWKTIATIPPQTQVNVSGCSRGWQNKWCKVRYEGKSGFVDGAFLKRRGALFAQ
;
A
#
# COMPACT_ATOMS: atom_id res chain seq x y z
N MET A 1 -64.84 30.19 37.80
CA MET A 1 -63.68 29.44 38.35
C MET A 1 -62.90 28.84 37.20
N GLN A 2 -61.60 29.07 37.17
CA GLN A 2 -60.66 28.58 36.15
C GLN A 2 -60.51 27.06 36.23
N THR A 3 -60.33 26.38 35.08
CA THR A 3 -59.37 25.26 34.93
C THR A 3 -59.10 24.93 33.45
N LYS A 4 -57.98 25.46 32.96
CA LYS A 4 -56.89 24.88 32.15
C LYS A 4 -57.18 23.97 30.94
N LEU A 5 -56.71 24.48 29.78
CA LEU A 5 -56.24 23.76 28.59
C LEU A 5 -55.18 22.70 28.93
N CYS A 6 -55.18 21.58 28.20
CA CYS A 6 -53.98 20.78 27.98
C CYS A 6 -53.99 20.19 26.56
N SER A 7 -53.38 20.92 25.63
CA SER A 7 -53.05 20.46 24.28
C SER A 7 -51.82 19.56 24.35
N LEU A 8 -51.88 18.35 23.79
CA LEU A 8 -50.72 17.47 23.61
C LEU A 8 -50.42 17.35 22.11
N LEU A 9 -49.39 18.08 21.68
CA LEU A 9 -48.70 17.89 20.40
C LEU A 9 -47.65 16.78 20.57
N ALA A 10 -47.79 15.69 19.83
CA ALA A 10 -46.76 14.65 19.74
C ALA A 10 -45.73 15.06 18.68
N ALA A 11 -44.53 15.47 19.11
CA ALA A 11 -43.39 15.66 18.22
C ALA A 11 -42.55 14.37 18.21
N ALA A 12 -42.59 13.62 17.11
CA ALA A 12 -41.71 12.47 16.89
C ALA A 12 -40.32 12.97 16.48
N SER A 13 -39.34 12.85 17.39
CA SER A 13 -37.95 13.19 17.15
C SER A 13 -37.26 12.12 16.29
N LEU A 14 -36.93 12.44 15.04
CA LEU A 14 -35.99 11.68 14.21
C LEU A 14 -34.56 11.91 14.75
N SER A 15 -34.02 10.94 15.49
CA SER A 15 -32.58 10.90 15.76
C SER A 15 -31.83 10.46 14.50
N LEU A 16 -31.28 11.44 13.77
CA LEU A 16 -30.22 11.17 12.80
C LEU A 16 -28.96 10.79 13.57
N CYS A 17 -28.61 9.49 13.56
CA CYS A 17 -27.25 9.07 13.87
C CYS A 17 -26.30 9.60 12.80
N SER A 18 -25.77 10.81 13.01
CA SER A 18 -24.61 11.31 12.27
C SER A 18 -23.37 10.56 12.75
N GLY A 19 -23.21 9.31 12.29
CA GLY A 19 -21.96 8.58 12.45
C GLY A 19 -20.88 9.27 11.63
N SER A 20 -20.02 10.05 12.27
CA SER A 20 -18.80 10.53 11.63
C SER A 20 -17.92 9.31 11.33
N ALA A 21 -17.91 8.87 10.06
CA ALA A 21 -16.93 7.91 9.60
C ALA A 21 -15.56 8.58 9.65
N LEU A 22 -14.83 8.40 10.74
CA LEU A 22 -13.41 8.75 10.82
C LEU A 22 -12.69 7.89 9.78
N ALA A 23 -12.37 8.49 8.63
CA ALA A 23 -11.47 7.91 7.66
C ALA A 23 -10.08 7.86 8.29
N LEU A 24 -9.76 6.76 8.97
CA LEU A 24 -8.39 6.49 9.39
C LEU A 24 -7.49 6.66 8.17
N PRO A 25 -6.31 7.30 8.30
CA PRO A 25 -5.40 7.43 7.18
C PRO A 25 -5.20 6.03 6.59
N ARG A 26 -5.67 5.84 5.36
CA ARG A 26 -5.45 4.61 4.61
C ARG A 26 -3.94 4.53 4.44
N LEU A 27 -3.29 3.76 5.32
CA LEU A 27 -1.88 3.44 5.22
C LEU A 27 -1.66 3.03 3.78
N VAL A 28 -0.85 3.81 3.04
CA VAL A 28 -0.54 3.51 1.65
C VAL A 28 0.47 2.37 1.70
N SER A 29 -0.03 1.16 1.96
CA SER A 29 0.78 -0.04 1.92
C SER A 29 1.20 -0.31 0.49
N ASP A 30 2.42 -0.83 0.36
CA ASP A 30 3.06 -1.20 -0.90
C ASP A 30 3.19 -0.05 -1.89
N ALA A 31 3.21 1.20 -1.40
CA ALA A 31 3.29 2.34 -2.29
C ALA A 31 4.59 2.34 -3.11
N ALA A 32 4.49 2.73 -4.38
CA ALA A 32 5.64 3.23 -5.12
C ALA A 32 5.84 4.71 -4.81
N ASN A 33 7.10 5.14 -4.68
CA ASN A 33 7.44 6.54 -4.58
C ASN A 33 7.48 7.16 -5.97
N LEU A 34 6.62 8.14 -6.24
CA LEU A 34 6.74 9.03 -7.39
C LEU A 34 7.71 10.15 -7.02
N ARG A 35 8.80 10.28 -7.78
CA ARG A 35 9.87 11.24 -7.50
C ARG A 35 9.93 12.34 -8.54
N SER A 36 10.51 13.48 -8.19
CA SER A 36 10.68 14.60 -9.12
C SER A 36 11.71 14.35 -10.22
N GLY A 37 12.59 13.35 -10.07
CA GLY A 37 13.59 12.98 -11.06
C GLY A 37 13.98 11.49 -10.98
N PRO A 38 14.71 10.99 -11.99
CA PRO A 38 15.13 9.60 -12.06
C PRO A 38 16.24 9.33 -11.04
N GLY A 39 15.90 8.68 -9.93
CA GLY A 39 16.87 8.28 -8.92
C GLY A 39 16.36 8.32 -7.49
N ALA A 40 16.94 7.50 -6.62
CA ALA A 40 16.54 7.39 -5.22
C ALA A 40 16.84 8.65 -4.38
N LYS A 41 17.72 9.54 -4.88
CA LYS A 41 18.10 10.80 -4.23
C LYS A 41 17.10 11.94 -4.49
N TRP A 42 16.29 11.84 -5.54
CA TRP A 42 15.32 12.88 -5.87
C TRP A 42 14.14 12.89 -4.87
N PRO A 43 13.59 14.07 -4.52
CA PRO A 43 12.44 14.18 -3.64
C PRO A 43 11.25 13.30 -4.05
N VAL A 44 10.58 12.71 -3.06
CA VAL A 44 9.29 12.02 -3.26
C VAL A 44 8.19 13.08 -3.32
N ILE A 45 7.46 13.13 -4.43
CA ILE A 45 6.39 14.12 -4.70
C ILE A 45 4.98 13.53 -4.58
N ALA A 46 4.87 12.19 -4.59
CA ALA A 46 3.65 11.47 -4.25
C ALA A 46 3.97 10.00 -3.89
N GLN A 47 3.02 9.35 -3.25
CA GLN A 47 2.98 7.90 -3.13
C GLN A 47 1.84 7.34 -3.99
N ILE A 48 2.14 6.30 -4.75
CA ILE A 48 1.21 5.62 -5.63
C ILE A 48 0.89 4.26 -5.01
N PRO A 49 -0.36 4.02 -4.56
CA PRO A 49 -0.75 2.75 -3.97
C PRO A 49 -0.50 1.57 -4.91
N ALA A 50 -0.27 0.37 -4.36
CA ALA A 50 -0.29 -0.84 -5.18
C ALA A 50 -1.61 -1.00 -5.92
N GLU A 51 -1.53 -1.65 -7.09
CA GLU A 51 -2.62 -1.88 -8.05
C GLU A 51 -3.17 -0.61 -8.71
N ALA A 52 -2.71 0.58 -8.31
CA ALA A 52 -3.08 1.80 -8.99
C ALA A 52 -2.48 1.82 -10.41
N LYS A 53 -3.33 2.19 -11.39
CA LYS A 53 -2.93 2.38 -12.78
C LYS A 53 -2.07 3.64 -12.92
N VAL A 54 -1.04 3.53 -13.75
CA VAL A 54 -0.19 4.66 -14.16
C VAL A 54 -0.13 4.71 -15.68
N HIS A 55 0.00 5.92 -16.22
CA HIS A 55 0.30 6.10 -17.63
C HIS A 55 1.80 6.26 -17.80
N VAL A 56 2.45 5.26 -18.40
CA VAL A 56 3.89 5.32 -18.72
C VAL A 56 4.08 6.26 -19.90
N ILE A 57 4.94 7.27 -19.74
CA ILE A 57 5.30 8.22 -20.78
C ILE A 57 6.56 7.72 -21.48
N ASP A 58 7.61 7.45 -20.71
CA ASP A 58 8.87 6.87 -21.16
C ASP A 58 9.52 6.08 -20.01
N CYS A 59 10.52 5.27 -20.34
CA CYS A 59 11.43 4.66 -19.39
C CYS A 59 12.87 4.90 -19.87
N GLY A 60 13.79 5.12 -18.92
CA GLY A 60 15.18 5.39 -19.23
C GLY A 60 15.92 4.15 -19.80
N PRO A 61 17.08 4.35 -20.44
CA PRO A 61 17.95 3.23 -20.80
C PRO A 61 18.84 2.80 -19.61
N GLY A 62 19.03 1.49 -19.43
CA GLY A 62 20.06 0.93 -18.52
C GLY A 62 19.56 -0.08 -17.48
N TRP A 63 20.23 -1.22 -17.37
CA TRP A 63 19.74 -2.40 -16.64
C TRP A 63 19.81 -2.24 -15.10
N LYS A 64 18.85 -2.88 -14.40
CA LYS A 64 18.62 -2.99 -12.94
C LYS A 64 18.25 -1.72 -12.15
N ARG A 65 18.46 -0.51 -12.67
CA ARG A 65 18.18 0.74 -11.93
C ARG A 65 17.30 1.72 -12.68
N ASP A 66 16.53 1.22 -13.65
CA ASP A 66 15.76 2.07 -14.53
C ASP A 66 14.60 2.79 -13.80
N TRP A 67 14.26 3.97 -14.33
CA TRP A 67 13.20 4.85 -13.87
C TRP A 67 12.28 5.15 -15.04
N CYS A 68 10.99 4.95 -14.82
CA CYS A 68 9.97 5.32 -15.79
C CYS A 68 9.36 6.67 -15.42
N HIS A 69 9.31 7.58 -16.39
CA HIS A 69 8.48 8.76 -16.30
C HIS A 69 7.02 8.34 -16.47
N VAL A 70 6.22 8.60 -15.44
CA VAL A 70 4.82 8.22 -15.42
C VAL A 70 3.95 9.41 -15.06
N ARG A 71 2.69 9.35 -15.48
CA ARG A 71 1.61 10.18 -14.97
C ARG A 71 0.73 9.36 -14.04
N TYR A 72 0.57 9.85 -12.81
CA TYR A 72 -0.39 9.36 -11.85
C TYR A 72 -1.33 10.48 -11.43
N ARG A 73 -2.62 10.34 -11.75
CA ARG A 73 -3.62 11.41 -11.62
C ARG A 73 -3.12 12.68 -12.35
N THR A 74 -2.97 13.80 -11.63
CA THR A 74 -2.50 15.08 -12.15
C THR A 74 -0.98 15.26 -12.07
N LYS A 75 -0.25 14.35 -11.43
CA LYS A 75 1.20 14.45 -11.22
C LYS A 75 1.97 13.66 -12.26
N LYS A 76 3.05 14.27 -12.77
CA LYS A 76 4.08 13.62 -13.56
C LYS A 76 5.35 13.49 -12.74
N GLY A 77 6.07 12.39 -12.89
CA GLY A 77 7.32 12.15 -12.18
C GLY A 77 7.85 10.75 -12.45
N TYR A 78 8.87 10.36 -11.70
CA TYR A 78 9.63 9.14 -11.95
C TYR A 78 9.36 8.08 -10.89
N VAL A 79 9.11 6.85 -11.34
CA VAL A 79 9.01 5.66 -10.48
C VAL A 79 10.07 4.65 -10.88
N ALA A 80 10.57 3.88 -9.91
CA ALA A 80 11.49 2.80 -10.22
C ALA A 80 10.77 1.75 -11.09
N ALA A 81 11.34 1.41 -12.25
CA ALA A 81 10.70 0.53 -13.22
C ALA A 81 10.36 -0.85 -12.62
N ALA A 82 11.21 -1.35 -11.71
CA ALA A 82 11.01 -2.59 -10.96
C ALA A 82 9.78 -2.60 -10.02
N THR A 83 9.08 -1.47 -9.88
CA THR A 83 7.79 -1.40 -9.16
C THR A 83 6.58 -1.52 -10.07
N LEU A 84 6.77 -1.55 -11.39
CA LEU A 84 5.70 -1.57 -12.39
C LEU A 84 5.49 -2.97 -12.96
N ALA A 85 4.23 -3.30 -13.22
CA ALA A 85 3.81 -4.55 -13.87
C ALA A 85 2.69 -4.28 -14.88
N PRO A 86 2.53 -5.13 -15.92
CA PRO A 86 1.31 -5.17 -16.70
C PRO A 86 0.11 -5.49 -15.80
N ALA A 87 -1.03 -4.84 -16.03
CA ALA A 87 -2.28 -5.21 -15.41
C ALA A 87 -2.73 -6.59 -15.92
N LYS A 88 -3.40 -7.38 -15.08
CA LYS A 88 -3.94 -8.70 -15.48
C LYS A 88 -4.97 -8.62 -16.61
N SER A 89 -5.67 -7.49 -16.74
CA SER A 89 -6.73 -7.27 -17.73
C SER A 89 -6.39 -6.04 -18.59
N GLY A 90 -5.99 -6.29 -19.84
CA GLY A 90 -5.75 -5.25 -20.85
C GLY A 90 -4.34 -4.67 -20.87
N ARG A 91 -4.14 -3.62 -21.68
CA ARG A 91 -2.83 -3.01 -21.98
C ARG A 91 -2.41 -1.93 -20.96
N SER A 92 -2.88 -2.02 -19.71
CA SER A 92 -2.56 -1.01 -18.67
C SER A 92 -1.32 -1.40 -17.87
N VAL A 93 -0.62 -0.41 -17.30
CA VAL A 93 0.48 -0.61 -16.35
C VAL A 93 0.03 -0.19 -14.95
N ILE A 94 0.41 -0.97 -13.95
CA ILE A 94 0.09 -0.72 -12.54
C ILE A 94 1.35 -0.67 -11.69
N VAL A 95 1.23 -0.10 -10.49
CA VAL A 95 2.16 -0.40 -9.40
C VAL A 95 1.92 -1.83 -8.94
N ALA A 96 2.90 -2.70 -9.12
CA ALA A 96 2.80 -4.12 -8.79
C ALA A 96 2.58 -4.32 -7.28
N PRO A 97 1.63 -5.13 -6.81
CA PRO A 97 1.49 -5.43 -5.39
C PRO A 97 2.67 -6.26 -4.87
N LEU A 98 2.96 -6.18 -3.57
CA LEU A 98 3.93 -7.06 -2.92
C LEU A 98 3.29 -8.40 -2.59
N VAL A 99 4.02 -9.47 -2.89
CA VAL A 99 3.64 -10.85 -2.60
C VAL A 99 4.78 -11.60 -1.96
N THR A 100 4.44 -12.66 -1.26
CA THR A 100 5.42 -13.64 -0.80
C THR A 100 6.00 -14.43 -1.98
N ARG A 101 7.32 -14.65 -1.97
CA ARG A 101 8.01 -15.51 -2.93
C ARG A 101 7.77 -16.97 -2.59
N ASP A 102 8.00 -17.32 -1.32
CA ASP A 102 7.92 -18.65 -0.74
C ASP A 102 7.06 -18.64 0.52
N VAL A 103 6.86 -19.80 1.15
CA VAL A 103 6.27 -19.86 2.49
C VAL A 103 7.14 -19.06 3.47
N THR A 104 6.52 -18.18 4.24
CA THR A 104 7.25 -17.32 5.18
C THR A 104 6.49 -17.11 6.47
N LYS A 105 7.19 -16.71 7.53
CA LYS A 105 6.62 -16.52 8.86
C LYS A 105 6.43 -15.03 9.12
N LEU A 106 5.22 -14.64 9.52
CA LEU A 106 4.93 -13.33 10.09
C LEU A 106 5.34 -13.35 11.56
N ARG A 107 6.31 -12.51 11.94
CA ARG A 107 6.86 -12.45 13.29
C ARG A 107 6.45 -11.19 14.03
N THR A 108 6.53 -11.22 15.35
CA THR A 108 6.25 -10.06 16.21
C THR A 108 7.28 -8.93 16.11
N GLY A 109 8.51 -9.24 15.68
CA GLY A 109 9.57 -8.24 15.48
C GLY A 109 10.55 -8.62 14.36
N PRO A 110 11.49 -7.70 14.04
CA PRO A 110 12.43 -7.86 12.94
C PRO A 110 13.61 -8.76 13.35
N GLY A 111 13.48 -10.07 13.12
CA GLY A 111 14.53 -11.05 13.37
C GLY A 111 13.99 -12.47 13.38
N GLU A 112 14.87 -13.46 13.21
CA GLU A 112 14.49 -14.87 13.15
C GLU A 112 13.97 -15.41 14.50
N ASP A 113 14.50 -14.89 15.61
CA ASP A 113 14.18 -15.32 16.98
C ASP A 113 12.84 -14.77 17.51
N TRP A 114 12.20 -13.87 16.77
CA TRP A 114 10.91 -13.31 17.19
C TRP A 114 9.76 -14.30 17.01
N LYS A 115 8.81 -14.28 17.96
CA LYS A 115 7.64 -15.16 17.95
C LYS A 115 6.89 -15.07 16.62
N THR A 116 6.62 -16.23 16.02
CA THR A 116 5.76 -16.37 14.83
C THR A 116 4.29 -16.26 15.20
N ILE A 117 3.54 -15.45 14.46
CA ILE A 117 2.10 -15.18 14.68
C ILE A 117 1.22 -15.62 13.50
N ALA A 118 1.82 -15.89 12.35
CA ALA A 118 1.17 -16.54 11.20
C ALA A 118 2.23 -17.12 10.26
N THR A 119 1.82 -18.13 9.49
CA THR A 119 2.57 -18.60 8.31
C THR A 119 1.83 -18.11 7.07
N ILE A 120 2.55 -17.46 6.16
CA ILE A 120 2.00 -16.88 4.92
C ILE A 120 2.41 -17.78 3.75
N PRO A 121 1.45 -18.32 2.97
CA PRO A 121 1.74 -19.14 1.80
C PRO A 121 2.48 -18.36 0.69
N PRO A 122 3.13 -19.01 -0.28
CA PRO A 122 3.71 -18.35 -1.45
C PRO A 122 2.66 -17.64 -2.33
N GLN A 123 3.09 -16.63 -3.09
CA GLN A 123 2.27 -15.81 -3.99
C GLN A 123 1.11 -15.05 -3.32
N THR A 124 1.09 -15.01 -1.99
CA THR A 124 0.09 -14.31 -1.19
C THR A 124 0.38 -12.82 -1.19
N GLN A 125 -0.64 -12.01 -1.53
CA GLN A 125 -0.54 -10.56 -1.48
C GLN A 125 -0.57 -10.08 -0.04
N VAL A 126 0.35 -9.19 0.28
CA VAL A 126 0.51 -8.66 1.64
C VAL A 126 0.68 -7.16 1.59
N ASN A 127 0.24 -6.47 2.64
CA ASN A 127 0.34 -5.02 2.75
C ASN A 127 1.60 -4.62 3.52
N VAL A 128 2.59 -4.04 2.83
CA VAL A 128 3.87 -3.61 3.42
C VAL A 128 3.85 -2.10 3.69
N SER A 129 4.04 -1.72 4.94
CA SER A 129 4.02 -0.31 5.37
C SER A 129 5.41 0.34 5.41
N GLY A 130 6.48 -0.47 5.32
CA GLY A 130 7.85 -0.01 5.32
C GLY A 130 8.81 -1.17 5.59
N CYS A 131 10.08 -1.00 5.22
CA CYS A 131 11.12 -1.98 5.50
C CYS A 131 12.29 -1.30 6.21
N SER A 132 12.85 -1.96 7.20
CA SER A 132 14.09 -1.54 7.85
C SER A 132 15.24 -1.60 6.85
N ARG A 133 16.19 -0.66 7.00
CA ARG A 133 17.42 -0.61 6.22
C ARG A 133 18.57 -0.95 7.16
N GLY A 134 19.06 -2.18 7.10
CA GLY A 134 20.19 -2.69 7.89
C GLY A 134 21.10 -3.57 7.03
N TRP A 135 22.31 -3.87 7.55
CA TRP A 135 23.40 -4.51 6.81
C TRP A 135 23.20 -6.02 6.56
N GLN A 136 22.32 -6.69 7.29
CA GLN A 136 21.94 -8.09 7.06
C GLN A 136 20.42 -8.23 7.24
N ASN A 137 19.72 -8.72 6.21
CA ASN A 137 18.28 -8.98 6.12
C ASN A 137 17.35 -7.77 6.40
N LYS A 138 16.73 -7.22 5.35
CA LYS A 138 15.79 -6.10 5.46
C LYS A 138 14.43 -6.61 5.92
N TRP A 139 14.03 -6.33 7.16
CA TRP A 139 12.71 -6.74 7.66
C TRP A 139 11.64 -5.72 7.28
N CYS A 140 10.52 -6.21 6.77
CA CYS A 140 9.39 -5.39 6.33
C CYS A 140 8.22 -5.52 7.30
N LYS A 141 7.60 -4.41 7.68
CA LYS A 141 6.37 -4.40 8.47
C LYS A 141 5.19 -4.70 7.56
N VAL A 142 4.56 -5.85 7.79
CA VAL A 142 3.55 -6.46 6.94
C VAL A 142 2.22 -6.60 7.69
N ARG A 143 1.12 -6.38 6.98
CA ARG A 143 -0.23 -6.76 7.43
C ARG A 143 -0.77 -7.89 6.56
N TYR A 144 -1.20 -8.97 7.21
CA TYR A 144 -1.76 -10.18 6.59
C TYR A 144 -2.93 -10.69 7.45
N GLU A 145 -4.09 -10.93 6.84
CA GLU A 145 -5.30 -11.44 7.52
C GLU A 145 -5.63 -10.71 8.84
N GLY A 146 -5.58 -9.37 8.82
CA GLY A 146 -5.85 -8.55 10.00
C GLY A 146 -4.69 -8.45 11.00
N LYS A 147 -3.70 -9.35 10.96
CA LYS A 147 -2.51 -9.36 11.82
C LYS A 147 -1.42 -8.44 11.26
N SER A 148 -0.68 -7.78 12.14
CA SER A 148 0.49 -6.97 11.79
C SER A 148 1.74 -7.53 12.44
N GLY A 149 2.81 -7.64 11.66
CA GLY A 149 4.09 -8.17 12.10
C GLY A 149 5.20 -7.85 11.12
N PHE A 150 6.27 -8.63 11.16
CA PHE A 150 7.47 -8.45 10.35
C PHE A 150 7.75 -9.71 9.53
N VAL A 151 8.14 -9.51 8.28
CA VAL A 151 8.57 -10.55 7.33
C VAL A 151 9.94 -10.16 6.81
N ASP A 152 10.85 -11.12 6.66
CA ASP A 152 12.12 -10.86 5.98
C ASP A 152 11.84 -10.48 4.52
N GLY A 153 12.32 -9.31 4.11
CA GLY A 153 12.14 -8.74 2.79
C GLY A 153 12.70 -9.61 1.67
N ALA A 154 13.61 -10.55 1.95
CA ALA A 154 14.05 -11.56 1.00
C ALA A 154 12.92 -12.49 0.53
N PHE A 155 11.85 -12.63 1.33
CA PHE A 155 10.65 -13.38 0.99
C PHE A 155 9.59 -12.54 0.27
N LEU A 156 9.85 -11.25 0.02
CA LEU A 156 8.90 -10.36 -0.63
C LEU A 156 9.35 -10.02 -2.05
N LYS A 157 8.41 -10.04 -2.99
CA LYS A 157 8.64 -9.63 -4.37
C LYS A 157 7.45 -8.86 -4.91
N ARG A 158 7.68 -7.96 -5.87
CA ARG A 158 6.61 -7.31 -6.64
C ARG A 158 6.04 -8.29 -7.65
N ARG A 159 4.73 -8.57 -7.60
CA ARG A 159 4.08 -9.55 -8.50
C ARG A 159 4.11 -9.06 -9.93
N GLY A 160 4.70 -9.84 -10.82
CA GLY A 160 4.73 -9.56 -12.26
C GLY A 160 5.51 -8.29 -12.62
N ALA A 161 6.37 -7.79 -11.71
CA ALA A 161 7.20 -6.64 -12.01
C ALA A 161 8.09 -6.95 -13.21
N LEU A 162 8.13 -6.00 -14.15
CA LEU A 162 8.83 -6.15 -15.42
C LEU A 162 10.35 -6.33 -15.24
N PHE A 163 10.87 -5.91 -14.10
CA PHE A 163 12.28 -5.98 -13.77
C PHE A 163 12.44 -6.52 -12.34
N ALA A 164 13.31 -7.52 -12.17
CA ALA A 164 13.64 -8.07 -10.86
C ALA A 164 14.35 -7.01 -9.99
N GLN A 165 14.01 -7.00 -8.69
CA GLN A 165 14.62 -6.14 -7.67
C GLN A 165 15.83 -6.81 -7.03
#